data_AF-A0A2T4BHR4-F1
#
_entry.id   AF-A0A2T4BHR4-F1
#
_cell.length_a   1.000
_cell.length_b   1.000
_cell.length_c   1.000
_cell.angle_alpha   90.00
_cell.angle_beta   90.00
_cell.angle_gamma   90.00
#
_symmetry.space_group_name_H-M   'P 1'
#
loop_
_entity.id
_entity.type
_entity.pdbx_description
1 polymer ?
#
loop_
_entity_poly.entity_id
_entity_poly.type
_entity_poly.pdbx_seq_one_letter_code
_entity_poly.pdbx_strand_id
1 'polypeptide(L)'
;MLRGRGGLRGRGRGGAAAGGAPRAASPSGNRFAGAARGRGGSAQGGGRGGGGGGRGRTATTKKPDGEAGDSKAGAAGPRGKRQDPFERMDPQEQQFDDAARFGTRTEYKPSLSKEDLAAFVPAAPSSTPEARLAAVMEDLAVLGARGDPVGVPQNLQAKSYAAEVEGNGGVRFFADGKAREAAERYLQEQRRERLLAEGKAEEEMPREPIIRDAEEAVRKVVVDHAVQGKHEAPKFATDPVGIARAWHLRAGTYTQRDVERFEKKLVSLLAVGGKGAVKSQAKAS
;
A
#
# COMPACT_ATOMS: atom_id res chain seq x y z
N MET A 1 16.48 -21.61 -64.82
CA MET A 1 16.04 -20.21 -65.04
C MET A 1 15.27 -19.76 -63.81
N LEU A 2 15.35 -18.53 -63.28
CA LEU A 2 16.27 -17.41 -63.53
C LEU A 2 17.66 -17.69 -62.88
N ARG A 3 18.65 -16.81 -62.65
CA ARG A 3 18.88 -15.35 -62.88
C ARG A 3 18.57 -14.30 -61.76
N GLY A 4 18.62 -14.66 -60.47
CA GLY A 4 18.99 -13.70 -59.39
C GLY A 4 17.83 -13.06 -58.62
N ARG A 5 18.00 -12.03 -57.79
CA ARG A 5 19.17 -11.27 -57.25
C ARG A 5 18.88 -11.01 -55.75
N GLY A 6 19.82 -10.66 -54.86
CA GLY A 6 21.26 -10.38 -54.94
C GLY A 6 21.81 -10.21 -53.51
N GLY A 7 23.14 -10.12 -53.34
CA GLY A 7 23.75 -10.08 -52.00
C GLY A 7 24.32 -8.72 -51.60
N LEU A 8 24.64 -8.58 -50.32
CA LEU A 8 25.56 -7.57 -49.80
C LEU A 8 26.42 -8.19 -48.69
N ARG A 9 27.72 -7.87 -48.67
CA ARG A 9 28.73 -8.55 -47.84
C ARG A 9 29.03 -7.78 -46.55
N GLY A 10 28.91 -8.47 -45.42
CA GLY A 10 29.96 -8.64 -44.41
C GLY A 10 30.62 -7.43 -43.74
N ARG A 11 30.35 -7.30 -42.43
CA ARG A 11 31.26 -6.93 -41.31
C ARG A 11 30.53 -7.30 -40.01
N GLY A 12 31.13 -7.91 -38.98
CA GLY A 12 32.47 -8.46 -38.79
C GLY A 12 32.78 -8.62 -37.29
N ARG A 13 33.39 -9.76 -36.86
CA ARG A 13 33.44 -10.28 -35.46
C ARG A 13 32.05 -10.67 -34.91
N GLY A 14 31.85 -11.72 -34.11
CA GLY A 14 32.76 -12.73 -33.54
C GLY A 14 33.05 -12.49 -32.05
N GLY A 15 32.75 -13.40 -31.12
CA GLY A 15 32.06 -14.70 -31.27
C GLY A 15 31.99 -15.48 -29.94
N ALA A 16 31.53 -16.75 -30.03
CA ALA A 16 31.66 -17.83 -29.04
C ALA A 16 31.24 -17.60 -27.57
N ALA A 17 30.02 -18.04 -27.24
CA ALA A 17 29.70 -18.76 -25.99
C ALA A 17 28.67 -19.86 -26.37
N ALA A 18 28.87 -21.16 -26.14
CA ALA A 18 29.37 -21.90 -24.98
C ALA A 18 28.39 -21.82 -23.79
N GLY A 19 27.83 -22.98 -23.40
CA GLY A 19 26.67 -23.05 -22.51
C GLY A 19 26.99 -22.92 -21.02
N GLY A 20 26.04 -22.38 -20.27
CA GLY A 20 26.04 -22.34 -18.80
C GLY A 20 24.61 -22.09 -18.28
N ALA A 21 24.22 -22.75 -17.21
CA ALA A 21 22.87 -22.63 -16.65
C ALA A 21 22.67 -21.26 -15.93
N PRO A 22 21.46 -20.68 -15.97
CA PRO A 22 21.18 -19.44 -15.27
C PRO A 22 21.18 -19.67 -13.74
N ARG A 23 22.19 -19.13 -13.05
CA ARG A 23 22.14 -18.96 -11.59
C ARG A 23 21.33 -17.70 -11.26
N ALA A 24 20.47 -17.80 -10.24
CA ALA A 24 19.68 -16.67 -9.77
C ALA A 24 20.58 -15.55 -9.21
N ALA A 25 20.20 -14.29 -9.46
CA ALA A 25 20.88 -13.11 -8.93
C ALA A 25 20.11 -12.54 -7.73
N SER A 26 20.72 -12.54 -6.55
CA SER A 26 20.14 -11.96 -5.34
C SER A 26 20.11 -10.43 -5.40
N PRO A 27 19.00 -9.76 -5.04
CA PRO A 27 18.91 -8.30 -5.05
C PRO A 27 19.44 -7.67 -3.75
N SER A 28 20.76 -7.57 -3.60
CA SER A 28 21.41 -6.78 -2.54
C SER A 28 22.17 -5.59 -3.14
N GLY A 29 21.70 -4.36 -2.88
CA GLY A 29 22.32 -3.15 -3.45
C GLY A 29 21.60 -1.85 -3.11
N ASN A 30 21.93 -1.25 -1.97
CA ASN A 30 21.34 0.00 -1.49
C ASN A 30 21.73 1.20 -2.37
N ARG A 31 20.83 1.66 -3.25
CA ARG A 31 21.09 2.80 -4.18
C ARG A 31 20.83 4.20 -3.61
N PHE A 32 20.93 4.37 -2.29
CA PHE A 32 20.66 5.66 -1.61
C PHE A 32 21.85 6.21 -0.81
N ALA A 33 23.05 5.63 -0.92
CA ALA A 33 24.28 6.12 -0.30
C ALA A 33 25.04 7.13 -1.21
N GLY A 34 24.45 8.29 -1.46
CA GLY A 34 25.03 9.34 -2.30
C GLY A 34 25.98 10.28 -1.57
N ALA A 35 27.30 10.11 -1.80
CA ALA A 35 28.37 11.11 -1.68
C ALA A 35 28.38 12.10 -0.48
N ALA A 36 29.23 11.83 0.53
CA ALA A 36 29.96 12.88 1.26
C ALA A 36 31.23 12.36 1.96
N ARG A 37 32.21 13.26 2.19
CA ARG A 37 33.34 13.13 3.13
C ARG A 37 34.40 12.06 2.82
N GLY A 38 35.17 12.29 1.76
CA GLY A 38 36.60 11.91 1.79
C GLY A 38 37.31 12.65 2.93
N ARG A 39 38.24 11.98 3.63
CA ARG A 39 38.92 12.51 4.83
C ARG A 39 40.45 12.42 4.67
N GLY A 40 41.08 13.54 4.36
CA GLY A 40 42.53 13.68 4.26
C GLY A 40 42.91 15.09 3.80
N GLY A 41 44.08 15.59 4.23
CA GLY A 41 44.55 16.94 3.94
C GLY A 41 44.87 17.74 5.20
N SER A 42 46.15 17.78 5.56
CA SER A 42 46.75 18.73 6.50
C SER A 42 47.29 19.95 5.75
N ALA A 43 47.82 20.94 6.50
CA ALA A 43 48.63 22.07 6.00
C ALA A 43 47.89 23.13 5.12
N GLN A 44 48.39 24.36 4.91
CA GLN A 44 49.28 25.22 5.74
C GLN A 44 49.37 26.65 5.13
N GLY A 45 49.19 27.68 5.98
CA GLY A 45 49.61 29.07 5.69
C GLY A 45 48.84 29.81 4.59
N GLY A 46 49.11 31.11 4.39
CA GLY A 46 48.53 31.79 3.23
C GLY A 46 48.74 33.29 3.10
N GLY A 47 47.80 34.11 3.58
CA GLY A 47 47.92 35.58 3.62
C GLY A 47 47.73 36.35 2.30
N ARG A 48 47.55 37.68 2.45
CA ARG A 48 47.50 38.74 1.40
C ARG A 48 46.37 38.60 0.35
N GLY A 49 45.62 39.64 -0.02
CA GLY A 49 45.65 41.06 0.35
C GLY A 49 45.29 41.95 -0.86
N GLY A 50 44.65 43.10 -0.63
CA GLY A 50 44.24 44.06 -1.66
C GLY A 50 42.79 43.88 -2.16
N GLY A 51 42.12 44.91 -2.69
CA GLY A 51 42.49 46.33 -2.71
C GLY A 51 41.71 47.17 -3.74
N GLY A 52 41.19 48.35 -3.33
CA GLY A 52 40.49 49.33 -4.19
C GLY A 52 38.99 49.46 -3.89
N GLY A 53 38.33 50.61 -4.10
CA GLY A 53 38.85 51.93 -4.50
C GLY A 53 37.73 52.98 -4.71
N GLY A 54 38.06 54.29 -4.69
CA GLY A 54 37.10 55.41 -4.83
C GLY A 54 36.36 55.75 -3.52
N ARG A 55 36.35 56.96 -2.92
CA ARG A 55 36.66 58.37 -3.29
C ARG A 55 35.70 59.07 -4.27
N GLY A 56 34.76 59.83 -3.71
CA GLY A 56 33.95 60.89 -4.35
C GLY A 56 33.04 61.55 -3.30
N ARG A 57 33.52 62.57 -2.56
CA ARG A 57 33.52 64.02 -2.85
C ARG A 57 32.17 64.73 -2.57
N THR A 58 32.24 65.72 -1.69
CA THR A 58 31.16 66.62 -1.24
C THR A 58 30.92 67.79 -2.20
N ALA A 59 29.65 68.15 -2.40
CA ALA A 59 29.16 69.48 -2.81
C ALA A 59 27.63 69.53 -2.56
N THR A 60 27.10 70.02 -1.42
CA THR A 60 26.86 71.43 -1.04
C THR A 60 25.83 72.18 -1.90
N THR A 61 24.57 72.20 -1.45
CA THR A 61 23.60 73.27 -1.78
C THR A 61 22.65 73.55 -0.60
N LYS A 62 22.91 74.69 0.08
CA LYS A 62 22.01 75.61 0.82
C LYS A 62 20.95 75.07 1.84
N LYS A 63 21.04 75.64 3.04
CA LYS A 63 19.99 75.76 4.10
C LYS A 63 18.90 76.79 3.69
N PRO A 64 17.89 77.18 4.52
CA PRO A 64 17.53 76.79 5.91
C PRO A 64 16.02 76.40 6.00
N ASP A 65 15.24 76.37 7.10
CA ASP A 65 15.31 76.83 8.51
C ASP A 65 14.69 75.79 9.47
N GLY A 66 14.90 75.93 10.79
CA GLY A 66 14.28 75.08 11.83
C GLY A 66 15.11 74.99 13.12
N GLU A 67 14.57 75.51 14.22
CA GLU A 67 15.18 75.80 15.52
C GLU A 67 16.11 74.76 16.19
N ALA A 68 16.94 75.24 17.11
CA ALA A 68 17.81 74.42 17.96
C ALA A 68 17.05 73.88 19.18
N GLY A 69 16.94 72.56 19.28
CA GLY A 69 16.53 71.84 20.49
C GLY A 69 17.73 71.10 21.10
N ASP A 70 18.02 71.32 22.38
CA ASP A 70 19.22 70.79 23.01
C ASP A 70 19.12 69.29 23.32
N SER A 71 20.17 68.53 22.99
CA SER A 71 20.31 67.09 23.28
C SER A 71 21.76 66.61 23.15
N LYS A 72 22.75 67.40 23.56
CA LYS A 72 24.09 66.87 23.91
C LYS A 72 24.06 66.16 25.28
N ALA A 73 23.19 65.18 25.42
CA ALA A 73 22.97 64.43 26.66
C ALA A 73 23.39 62.95 26.49
N GLY A 74 24.46 62.58 27.20
CA GLY A 74 24.88 61.19 27.38
C GLY A 74 25.66 60.59 26.21
N ALA A 75 26.93 60.26 26.46
CA ALA A 75 27.59 59.20 25.72
C ALA A 75 26.87 57.88 26.04
N ALA A 76 25.94 57.48 25.17
CA ALA A 76 25.27 56.19 25.27
C ALA A 76 26.28 55.07 25.01
N GLY A 77 26.94 54.60 26.09
CA GLY A 77 27.66 53.33 26.11
C GLY A 77 26.78 52.22 25.51
N PRO A 78 27.38 51.21 24.86
CA PRO A 78 26.75 50.40 23.83
C PRO A 78 25.36 49.97 24.27
N ARG A 79 24.32 50.61 23.69
CA ARG A 79 22.92 50.48 24.14
C ARG A 79 22.62 49.01 24.30
N GLY A 80 22.60 48.56 25.56
CA GLY A 80 22.61 47.14 25.90
C GLY A 80 21.50 46.49 25.11
N LYS A 81 21.84 45.48 24.30
CA LYS A 81 20.91 44.86 23.37
C LYS A 81 19.60 44.67 24.12
N ARG A 82 18.53 45.38 23.70
CA ARG A 82 17.16 45.03 24.08
C ARG A 82 16.85 43.77 23.29
N GLN A 83 17.53 42.73 23.73
CA GLN A 83 17.46 41.36 23.30
C GLN A 83 16.02 40.99 23.57
N ASP A 84 15.25 40.93 22.49
CA ASP A 84 13.82 40.78 22.61
C ASP A 84 13.56 39.51 23.43
N PRO A 85 12.69 39.51 24.45
CA PRO A 85 12.33 38.26 25.14
C PRO A 85 11.83 37.19 24.16
N PHE A 86 11.42 37.56 22.93
CA PHE A 86 11.06 36.65 21.85
C PHE A 86 12.18 36.42 20.78
N GLU A 87 13.34 37.09 20.87
CA GLU A 87 14.54 36.81 20.03
C GLU A 87 15.24 35.50 20.44
N ARG A 88 14.97 35.03 21.66
CA ARG A 88 15.55 33.82 22.25
C ARG A 88 14.44 32.97 22.83
N MET A 89 14.02 31.99 22.04
CA MET A 89 13.22 30.84 22.44
C MET A 89 13.66 30.33 23.82
N ASP A 90 12.71 30.17 24.75
CA ASP A 90 13.04 29.87 26.14
C ASP A 90 13.53 28.41 26.32
N PRO A 91 14.18 28.03 27.44
CA PRO A 91 14.73 26.69 27.58
C PRO A 91 13.70 25.54 27.58
N GLN A 92 12.41 25.80 27.82
CA GLN A 92 11.31 24.84 27.72
C GLN A 92 10.72 24.83 26.31
N GLU A 93 10.52 26.01 25.72
CA GLU A 93 10.10 26.16 24.32
C GLU A 93 11.13 25.52 23.36
N GLN A 94 12.43 25.68 23.61
CA GLN A 94 13.50 25.04 22.85
C GLN A 94 13.49 23.51 23.03
N GLN A 95 13.20 23.00 24.23
CA GLN A 95 13.03 21.55 24.43
C GLN A 95 11.81 21.01 23.69
N PHE A 96 10.73 21.79 23.59
CA PHE A 96 9.53 21.42 22.82
C PHE A 96 9.79 21.47 21.30
N ASP A 97 10.48 22.51 20.81
CA ASP A 97 10.86 22.68 19.41
C ASP A 97 11.87 21.61 18.95
N ASP A 98 12.87 21.29 19.78
CA ASP A 98 13.79 20.16 19.55
C ASP A 98 13.04 18.82 19.58
N ALA A 99 12.10 18.61 20.50
CA ALA A 99 11.27 17.40 20.55
C ALA A 99 10.32 17.28 19.34
N ALA A 100 9.83 18.41 18.80
CA ALA A 100 8.99 18.45 17.61
C ALA A 100 9.78 18.23 16.31
N ARG A 101 11.03 18.74 16.22
CA ARG A 101 11.90 18.60 15.05
C ARG A 101 12.68 17.29 14.98
N PHE A 102 13.15 16.80 16.12
CA PHE A 102 14.05 15.64 16.22
C PHE A 102 13.41 14.41 16.89
N GLY A 103 12.20 14.56 17.43
CA GLY A 103 11.50 13.51 18.18
C GLY A 103 11.99 13.39 19.63
N THR A 104 11.22 12.69 20.45
CA THR A 104 11.62 12.32 21.82
C THR A 104 12.32 10.96 21.85
N ARG A 105 13.20 10.74 22.84
CA ARG A 105 13.85 9.45 23.05
C ARG A 105 12.88 8.46 23.70
N THR A 106 12.27 7.61 22.89
CA THR A 106 11.41 6.50 23.35
C THR A 106 12.24 5.28 23.76
N GLU A 107 11.75 4.52 24.74
CA GLU A 107 12.35 3.25 25.14
C GLU A 107 11.97 2.15 24.14
N TYR A 108 12.95 1.54 23.48
CA TYR A 108 12.71 0.41 22.57
C TYR A 108 12.78 -0.92 23.33
N LYS A 109 11.66 -1.65 23.35
CA LYS A 109 11.52 -2.98 23.95
C LYS A 109 11.39 -4.03 22.85
N PRO A 110 12.47 -4.71 22.44
CA PRO A 110 12.39 -5.79 21.45
C PRO A 110 11.68 -7.01 22.04
N SER A 111 10.54 -7.38 21.44
CA SER A 111 9.85 -8.64 21.67
C SER A 111 9.73 -9.40 20.34
N LEU A 112 9.99 -10.71 20.37
CA LEU A 112 9.76 -11.59 19.23
C LEU A 112 9.36 -12.98 19.75
N SER A 113 8.10 -13.33 19.58
CA SER A 113 7.53 -14.65 19.84
C SER A 113 7.34 -15.45 18.54
N LYS A 114 6.90 -16.70 18.66
CA LYS A 114 6.44 -17.49 17.51
C LYS A 114 5.09 -17.00 16.97
N GLU A 115 4.28 -16.38 17.81
CA GLU A 115 2.94 -15.89 17.47
C GLU A 115 3.05 -14.63 16.58
N ASP A 116 3.98 -13.73 16.90
CA ASP A 116 4.34 -12.58 16.04
C ASP A 116 4.80 -13.01 14.63
N LEU A 117 5.47 -14.18 14.54
CA LEU A 117 5.95 -14.75 13.28
C LEU A 117 4.86 -15.53 12.51
N ALA A 118 3.82 -16.02 13.17
CA ALA A 118 2.75 -16.80 12.54
C ALA A 118 2.02 -15.99 11.45
N ALA A 119 1.90 -14.68 11.66
CA ALA A 119 1.34 -13.72 10.71
C ALA A 119 2.12 -13.60 9.37
N PHE A 120 3.40 -14.01 9.35
CA PHE A 120 4.30 -13.94 8.20
C PHE A 120 4.62 -15.31 7.59
N VAL A 121 3.97 -16.38 8.07
CA VAL A 121 4.10 -17.72 7.46
C VAL A 121 3.40 -17.70 6.09
N PRO A 122 4.04 -18.19 5.01
CA PRO A 122 3.40 -18.22 3.70
C PRO A 122 2.24 -19.20 3.67
N ALA A 123 1.17 -18.85 2.94
CA ALA A 123 0.04 -19.71 2.61
C ALA A 123 0.46 -20.84 1.63
N ALA A 124 1.25 -21.79 2.12
CA ALA A 124 1.72 -22.95 1.38
C ALA A 124 0.86 -24.19 1.70
N PRO A 125 0.54 -25.05 0.70
CA PRO A 125 -0.20 -26.30 0.92
C PRO A 125 0.67 -27.33 1.64
N SER A 126 0.75 -27.21 2.97
CA SER A 126 1.55 -28.07 3.85
C SER A 126 0.75 -28.49 5.09
N SER A 127 1.17 -29.60 5.70
CA SER A 127 0.47 -30.22 6.84
C SER A 127 0.69 -29.50 8.18
N THR A 128 1.44 -28.41 8.22
CA THR A 128 1.72 -27.60 9.42
C THR A 128 0.49 -26.79 9.84
N PRO A 129 0.29 -26.52 11.14
CA PRO A 129 -0.84 -25.70 11.59
C PRO A 129 -0.73 -24.24 11.13
N GLU A 130 0.48 -23.66 11.11
CA GLU A 130 0.68 -22.24 10.79
C GLU A 130 0.39 -21.94 9.32
N ALA A 131 0.79 -22.81 8.38
CA ALA A 131 0.52 -22.59 6.96
C ALA A 131 -0.96 -22.76 6.58
N ARG A 132 -1.69 -23.64 7.29
CA ARG A 132 -3.14 -23.77 7.15
C ARG A 132 -3.87 -22.55 7.72
N LEU A 133 -3.37 -21.97 8.82
CA LEU A 133 -3.84 -20.69 9.33
C LEU A 133 -3.59 -19.57 8.31
N ALA A 134 -2.38 -19.48 7.75
CA ALA A 134 -2.05 -18.49 6.72
C ALA A 134 -2.96 -18.58 5.49
N ALA A 135 -3.24 -19.79 4.99
CA ALA A 135 -4.16 -20.00 3.87
C ALA A 135 -5.61 -19.56 4.21
N VAL A 136 -6.09 -19.86 5.42
CA VAL A 136 -7.40 -19.36 5.90
C VAL A 136 -7.42 -17.84 6.01
N MET A 137 -6.34 -17.21 6.48
CA MET A 137 -6.26 -15.75 6.56
C MET A 137 -6.17 -15.08 5.18
N GLU A 138 -5.51 -15.71 4.19
CA GLU A 138 -5.51 -15.21 2.80
C GLU A 138 -6.93 -15.28 2.19
N ASP A 139 -7.63 -16.41 2.31
CA ASP A 139 -9.02 -16.54 1.83
C ASP A 139 -9.97 -15.56 2.54
N LEU A 140 -9.84 -15.39 3.86
CA LEU A 140 -10.62 -14.41 4.63
C LEU A 140 -10.29 -12.97 4.22
N ALA A 141 -9.03 -12.64 3.94
CA ALA A 141 -8.65 -11.33 3.42
C ALA A 141 -9.23 -11.10 2.02
N VAL A 142 -9.22 -12.10 1.13
CA VAL A 142 -9.84 -12.02 -0.20
C VAL A 142 -11.35 -11.80 -0.12
N LEU A 143 -12.04 -12.53 0.76
CA LEU A 143 -13.49 -12.39 0.98
C LEU A 143 -13.84 -11.04 1.62
N GLY A 144 -13.04 -10.58 2.60
CA GLY A 144 -13.19 -9.30 3.28
C GLY A 144 -12.63 -8.10 2.53
N ALA A 145 -12.80 -8.08 1.20
CA ALA A 145 -12.43 -7.01 0.28
C ALA A 145 -10.94 -6.60 0.25
N ARG A 146 -10.03 -7.46 0.74
CA ARG A 146 -8.58 -7.23 0.87
C ARG A 146 -8.24 -5.98 1.69
N GLY A 147 -8.96 -5.76 2.80
CA GLY A 147 -8.76 -4.64 3.73
C GLY A 147 -7.37 -4.60 4.37
N ASP A 148 -7.21 -5.22 5.55
CA ASP A 148 -5.94 -5.15 6.30
C ASP A 148 -4.96 -6.29 5.94
N PRO A 149 -3.67 -5.99 5.68
CA PRO A 149 -2.62 -7.00 5.54
C PRO A 149 -2.29 -7.66 6.88
N VAL A 150 -2.18 -8.99 6.89
CA VAL A 150 -1.86 -9.77 8.09
C VAL A 150 -0.45 -9.42 8.61
N GLY A 151 -0.32 -9.21 9.92
CA GLY A 151 0.96 -8.93 10.59
C GLY A 151 1.50 -7.51 10.45
N VAL A 152 0.91 -6.66 9.60
CA VAL A 152 1.35 -5.27 9.40
C VAL A 152 0.25 -4.31 9.91
N PRO A 153 0.31 -3.89 11.19
CA PRO A 153 -0.75 -3.08 11.79
C PRO A 153 -0.85 -1.73 11.10
N GLN A 154 -1.93 -1.51 10.36
CA GLN A 154 -2.23 -0.20 9.80
C GLN A 154 -2.86 0.68 10.88
N ASN A 155 -2.24 1.81 11.19
CA ASN A 155 -2.80 2.77 12.15
C ASN A 155 -3.78 3.73 11.45
N LEU A 156 -4.80 3.17 10.77
CA LEU A 156 -5.83 3.97 10.11
C LEU A 156 -6.82 4.56 11.13
N GLN A 157 -7.58 5.57 10.69
CA GLN A 157 -8.63 6.16 11.52
C GLN A 157 -9.84 5.23 11.61
N ALA A 158 -10.53 5.23 12.75
CA ALA A 158 -11.76 4.47 12.97
C ALA A 158 -12.82 4.71 11.88
N LYS A 159 -12.92 5.96 11.40
CA LYS A 159 -13.82 6.38 10.33
C LYS A 159 -13.54 5.69 8.98
N SER A 160 -12.28 5.46 8.61
CA SER A 160 -11.94 4.73 7.37
C SER A 160 -12.41 3.27 7.46
N TYR A 161 -12.14 2.60 8.58
CA TYR A 161 -12.59 1.21 8.78
C TYR A 161 -14.12 1.07 8.73
N ALA A 162 -14.84 1.99 9.37
CA ALA A 162 -16.30 2.03 9.35
C ALA A 162 -16.84 2.24 7.92
N ALA A 163 -16.31 3.22 7.18
CA ALA A 163 -16.71 3.48 5.80
C ALA A 163 -16.42 2.29 4.86
N GLU A 164 -15.35 1.54 5.13
CA GLU A 164 -15.03 0.32 4.38
C GLU A 164 -15.90 -0.88 4.78
N VAL A 165 -16.41 -0.96 6.02
CA VAL A 165 -17.46 -1.93 6.40
C VAL A 165 -18.76 -1.61 5.67
N GLU A 166 -19.21 -0.35 5.71
CA GLU A 166 -20.46 0.08 5.05
C GLU A 166 -20.38 -0.07 3.52
N GLY A 167 -19.29 0.40 2.90
CA GLY A 167 -19.10 0.38 1.45
C GLY A 167 -18.99 -1.03 0.85
N ASN A 168 -18.50 -2.01 1.61
CA ASN A 168 -18.44 -3.42 1.20
C ASN A 168 -19.68 -4.23 1.61
N GLY A 169 -20.81 -3.57 1.93
CA GLY A 169 -22.07 -4.24 2.25
C GLY A 169 -22.10 -4.94 3.60
N GLY A 170 -21.31 -4.47 4.57
CA GLY A 170 -21.21 -5.02 5.92
C GLY A 170 -20.10 -6.04 6.13
N VAL A 171 -19.32 -6.39 5.10
CA VAL A 171 -18.26 -7.41 5.17
C VAL A 171 -16.87 -6.79 5.05
N ARG A 172 -16.01 -7.02 6.05
CA ARG A 172 -14.60 -6.61 6.06
C ARG A 172 -13.72 -7.65 6.75
N PHE A 173 -12.50 -7.84 6.25
CA PHE A 173 -11.43 -8.50 6.99
C PHE A 173 -10.66 -7.50 7.86
N PHE A 174 -10.51 -7.83 9.14
CA PHE A 174 -9.69 -7.10 10.10
C PHE A 174 -8.53 -7.99 10.54
N ALA A 175 -7.29 -7.58 10.26
CA ALA A 175 -6.11 -8.30 10.73
C ALA A 175 -5.91 -8.13 12.25
N ASP A 176 -6.21 -6.94 12.78
CA ASP A 176 -6.10 -6.60 14.19
C ASP A 176 -7.47 -6.45 14.87
N GLY A 177 -7.64 -7.09 16.03
CA GLY A 177 -8.83 -6.89 16.87
C GLY A 177 -9.04 -5.42 17.28
N LYS A 178 -7.94 -4.66 17.43
CA LYS A 178 -7.98 -3.21 17.73
C LYS A 178 -8.61 -2.38 16.60
N ALA A 179 -8.38 -2.75 15.33
CA ALA A 179 -9.00 -2.10 14.18
C ALA A 179 -10.51 -2.35 14.14
N ARG A 180 -10.94 -3.58 14.43
CA ARG A 180 -12.35 -3.93 14.61
C ARG A 180 -12.99 -3.15 15.75
N GLU A 181 -12.37 -3.10 16.92
CA GLU A 181 -12.88 -2.33 18.07
C GLU A 181 -13.01 -0.83 17.77
N ALA A 182 -12.03 -0.25 17.07
CA ALA A 182 -12.10 1.16 16.67
C ALA A 182 -13.27 1.43 15.71
N ALA A 183 -13.45 0.57 14.70
CA ALA A 183 -14.57 0.65 13.76
C ALA A 183 -15.93 0.49 14.46
N GLU A 184 -16.05 -0.50 15.35
CA GLU A 184 -17.27 -0.78 16.12
C GLU A 184 -17.65 0.41 17.02
N ARG A 185 -16.70 0.99 17.75
CA ARG A 185 -16.96 2.17 18.60
C ARG A 185 -17.46 3.35 17.76
N TYR A 186 -16.83 3.64 16.63
CA TYR A 186 -17.23 4.73 15.74
C TYR A 186 -18.62 4.51 15.11
N LEU A 187 -18.95 3.28 14.71
CA LEU A 187 -20.28 2.93 14.22
C LEU A 187 -21.34 3.02 15.33
N GLN A 188 -21.02 2.62 16.56
CA GLN A 188 -21.90 2.81 17.72
C GLN A 188 -22.11 4.30 18.03
N GLU A 189 -21.05 5.11 18.01
CA GLU A 189 -21.11 6.57 18.23
C GLU A 189 -22.04 7.24 17.21
N GLN A 190 -21.83 7.02 15.90
CA GLN A 190 -22.75 7.50 14.86
C GLN A 190 -24.20 7.02 15.07
N ARG A 191 -24.38 5.75 15.45
CA ARG A 191 -25.72 5.19 15.72
C ARG A 191 -26.40 5.90 16.89
N ARG A 192 -25.67 6.26 17.94
CA ARG A 192 -26.19 7.01 19.09
C ARG A 192 -26.52 8.45 18.70
N GLU A 193 -25.61 9.16 18.05
CA GLU A 193 -25.83 10.53 17.55
C GLU A 193 -27.10 10.60 16.68
N ARG A 194 -27.28 9.62 15.79
CA ARG A 194 -28.47 9.52 14.94
C ARG A 194 -29.74 9.22 15.74
N LEU A 195 -29.72 8.29 16.70
CA LEU A 195 -30.91 7.95 17.50
C LEU A 195 -31.32 9.12 18.42
N LEU A 196 -30.36 9.87 18.94
CA LEU A 196 -30.59 11.11 19.69
C LEU A 196 -31.18 12.22 18.81
N ALA A 197 -30.68 12.37 17.57
CA ALA A 197 -31.26 13.29 16.58
C ALA A 197 -32.67 12.84 16.12
N GLU A 198 -32.97 11.54 16.14
CA GLU A 198 -34.31 10.96 15.94
C GLU A 198 -35.18 11.04 17.22
N GLY A 199 -34.70 11.67 18.30
CA GLY A 199 -35.46 11.98 19.52
C GLY A 199 -35.65 10.83 20.51
N LYS A 200 -34.88 9.73 20.39
CA LYS A 200 -34.99 8.54 21.25
C LYS A 200 -34.14 8.68 22.52
N ALA A 201 -34.61 8.08 23.61
CA ALA A 201 -33.89 8.10 24.88
C ALA A 201 -32.62 7.23 24.84
N GLU A 202 -31.59 7.59 25.60
CA GLU A 202 -30.34 6.82 25.63
C GLU A 202 -30.53 5.37 26.12
N GLU A 203 -31.55 5.13 26.95
CA GLU A 203 -31.89 3.81 27.49
C GLU A 203 -32.49 2.87 26.43
N GLU A 204 -33.11 3.41 25.37
CA GLU A 204 -33.65 2.65 24.24
C GLU A 204 -32.58 2.30 23.19
N MET A 205 -31.35 2.83 23.31
CA MET A 205 -30.32 2.63 22.30
C MET A 205 -29.76 1.19 22.35
N PRO A 206 -29.87 0.41 21.25
CA PRO A 206 -29.47 -0.99 21.24
C PRO A 206 -27.95 -1.12 21.41
N ARG A 207 -27.53 -1.78 22.50
CA ARG A 207 -26.13 -2.05 22.86
C ARG A 207 -25.54 -3.28 22.16
N GLU A 208 -26.25 -3.85 21.19
CA GLU A 208 -25.75 -4.97 20.39
C GLU A 208 -24.59 -4.54 19.48
N PRO A 209 -23.57 -5.40 19.29
CA PRO A 209 -22.49 -5.12 18.36
C PRO A 209 -22.98 -5.08 16.91
N ILE A 210 -22.49 -4.10 16.16
CA ILE A 210 -22.83 -3.88 14.75
C ILE A 210 -22.00 -4.83 13.87
N ILE A 211 -20.68 -4.91 14.11
CA ILE A 211 -19.75 -5.81 13.44
C ILE A 211 -19.79 -7.18 14.14
N ARG A 212 -20.63 -8.07 13.61
CA ARG A 212 -20.76 -9.47 14.05
C ARG A 212 -19.68 -10.36 13.40
N ASP A 213 -19.45 -11.54 13.97
CA ASP A 213 -18.52 -12.54 13.42
C ASP A 213 -19.09 -13.21 12.16
N ALA A 214 -18.21 -13.69 11.27
CA ALA A 214 -18.61 -14.46 10.09
C ALA A 214 -19.37 -15.74 10.47
N GLU A 215 -20.50 -15.99 9.80
CA GLU A 215 -21.41 -17.11 10.06
C GLU A 215 -20.77 -18.49 9.89
N GLU A 216 -21.31 -19.51 10.57
CA GLU A 216 -20.79 -20.88 10.51
C GLU A 216 -20.78 -21.49 9.11
N ALA A 217 -21.73 -21.12 8.26
CA ALA A 217 -21.73 -21.51 6.85
C ALA A 217 -20.48 -20.97 6.12
N VAL A 218 -20.14 -19.70 6.32
CA VAL A 218 -18.95 -19.06 5.74
C VAL A 218 -17.67 -19.68 6.32
N ARG A 219 -17.59 -19.83 7.65
CA ARG A 219 -16.44 -20.47 8.33
C ARG A 219 -16.19 -21.87 7.78
N LYS A 220 -17.24 -22.66 7.57
CA LYS A 220 -17.16 -24.01 7.00
C LYS A 220 -16.70 -24.01 5.54
N VAL A 221 -17.23 -23.12 4.70
CA VAL A 221 -16.85 -23.02 3.28
C VAL A 221 -15.37 -22.65 3.13
N VAL A 222 -14.87 -21.70 3.92
CA VAL A 222 -13.44 -21.33 3.94
C VAL A 222 -12.57 -22.51 4.35
N VAL A 223 -12.92 -23.23 5.43
CA VAL A 223 -12.13 -24.40 5.88
C VAL A 223 -12.21 -25.57 4.88
N ASP A 224 -13.34 -25.76 4.19
CA ASP A 224 -13.49 -26.79 3.17
C ASP A 224 -12.67 -26.50 1.90
N HIS A 225 -12.51 -25.22 1.50
CA HIS A 225 -11.65 -24.83 0.40
C HIS A 225 -10.17 -24.66 0.82
N ALA A 226 -9.84 -23.70 1.68
CA ALA A 226 -8.46 -23.33 2.04
C ALA A 226 -7.65 -24.45 2.70
N VAL A 227 -8.30 -25.31 3.49
CA VAL A 227 -7.59 -26.34 4.29
C VAL A 227 -7.76 -27.75 3.72
N GLN A 228 -8.96 -28.09 3.23
CA GLN A 228 -9.25 -29.44 2.72
C GLN A 228 -9.13 -29.57 1.20
N GLY A 229 -8.97 -28.48 0.46
CA GLY A 229 -8.84 -28.50 -1.00
C GLY A 229 -10.07 -29.10 -1.71
N LYS A 230 -11.27 -28.97 -1.12
CA LYS A 230 -12.51 -29.47 -1.73
C LYS A 230 -12.88 -28.62 -2.94
N HIS A 231 -12.59 -29.12 -4.13
CA HIS A 231 -13.00 -28.51 -5.40
C HIS A 231 -13.76 -29.53 -6.25
N GLU A 232 -14.49 -29.09 -7.27
CA GLU A 232 -15.16 -30.01 -8.18
C GLU A 232 -14.11 -30.75 -9.03
N ALA A 233 -13.92 -32.05 -8.76
CA ALA A 233 -12.96 -32.87 -9.49
C ALA A 233 -13.39 -33.01 -10.97
N PRO A 234 -12.54 -32.66 -11.95
CA PRO A 234 -12.88 -32.74 -13.37
C PRO A 234 -13.05 -34.20 -13.80
N LYS A 235 -14.30 -34.61 -14.02
CA LYS A 235 -14.66 -35.96 -14.47
C LYS A 235 -14.38 -36.10 -15.97
N PHE A 236 -13.92 -37.28 -16.38
CA PHE A 236 -13.89 -37.62 -17.81
C PHE A 236 -15.33 -37.79 -18.32
N ALA A 237 -15.61 -37.15 -19.45
CA ALA A 237 -16.91 -37.11 -20.10
C ALA A 237 -16.73 -37.30 -21.60
N THR A 238 -17.76 -37.84 -22.27
CA THR A 238 -17.80 -38.03 -23.73
C THR A 238 -18.76 -37.07 -24.42
N ASP A 239 -19.65 -36.42 -23.67
CA ASP A 239 -20.54 -35.38 -24.17
C ASP A 239 -19.81 -34.01 -24.21
N PRO A 240 -20.15 -33.14 -25.16
CA PRO A 240 -19.46 -31.86 -25.35
C PRO A 240 -19.64 -30.87 -24.18
N VAL A 241 -20.68 -31.02 -23.34
CA VAL A 241 -20.91 -30.16 -22.16
C VAL A 241 -19.91 -30.56 -21.06
N GLY A 242 -19.89 -31.84 -20.69
CA GLY A 242 -18.98 -32.40 -19.70
C GLY A 242 -17.52 -32.27 -20.08
N ILE A 243 -17.18 -32.45 -21.38
CA ILE A 243 -15.82 -32.17 -21.88
C ILE A 243 -15.44 -30.72 -21.61
N ALA A 244 -16.27 -29.75 -22.01
CA ALA A 244 -15.99 -28.33 -21.78
C ALA A 244 -15.86 -28.01 -20.29
N ARG A 245 -16.79 -28.51 -19.45
CA ARG A 245 -16.75 -28.36 -17.99
C ARG A 245 -15.43 -28.86 -17.41
N ALA A 246 -14.97 -30.05 -17.81
CA ALA A 246 -13.70 -30.62 -17.35
C ALA A 246 -12.47 -29.80 -17.78
N TRP A 247 -12.50 -29.15 -18.96
CA TRP A 247 -11.47 -28.19 -19.38
C TRP A 247 -11.52 -26.89 -18.54
N HIS A 248 -12.70 -26.31 -18.33
CA HIS A 248 -12.83 -25.07 -17.55
C HIS A 248 -12.41 -25.26 -16.09
N LEU A 249 -12.83 -26.36 -15.44
CA LEU A 249 -12.44 -26.70 -14.07
C LEU A 249 -10.92 -26.89 -13.90
N ARG A 250 -10.20 -27.31 -14.96
CA ARG A 250 -8.73 -27.44 -14.95
C ARG A 250 -8.01 -26.11 -15.20
N ALA A 251 -8.62 -25.18 -15.93
CA ALA A 251 -7.95 -23.98 -16.43
C ALA A 251 -7.79 -22.86 -15.38
N GLY A 252 -8.63 -22.82 -14.34
CA GLY A 252 -8.62 -21.79 -13.30
C GLY A 252 -9.04 -20.37 -13.75
N THR A 253 -9.14 -20.13 -15.06
CA THR A 253 -9.47 -18.83 -15.67
C THR A 253 -10.98 -18.55 -15.79
N TYR A 254 -11.83 -19.55 -15.54
CA TYR A 254 -13.29 -19.43 -15.64
C TYR A 254 -13.91 -19.46 -14.24
N THR A 255 -14.71 -18.44 -13.91
CA THR A 255 -15.54 -18.49 -12.69
C THR A 255 -16.69 -19.47 -12.88
N GLN A 256 -17.26 -20.00 -11.79
CA GLN A 256 -18.45 -20.87 -11.84
C GLN A 256 -19.59 -20.23 -12.65
N ARG A 257 -19.78 -18.92 -12.51
CA ARG A 257 -20.79 -18.13 -13.25
C ARG A 257 -20.55 -18.15 -14.75
N ASP A 258 -19.29 -18.16 -15.19
CA ASP A 258 -18.93 -18.16 -16.60
C ASP A 258 -18.95 -19.57 -17.20
N VAL A 259 -18.63 -20.61 -16.41
CA VAL A 259 -18.90 -22.01 -16.76
C VAL A 259 -20.40 -22.22 -16.98
N GLU A 260 -21.25 -21.82 -16.04
CA GLU A 260 -22.70 -21.90 -16.20
C GLU A 260 -23.20 -21.19 -17.47
N ARG A 261 -22.72 -19.97 -17.74
CA ARG A 261 -23.09 -19.19 -18.94
C ARG A 261 -22.67 -19.92 -20.21
N PHE A 262 -21.48 -20.51 -20.23
CA PHE A 262 -20.97 -21.28 -21.35
C PHE A 262 -21.78 -22.56 -21.56
N GLU A 263 -22.03 -23.35 -20.51
CA GLU A 263 -22.88 -24.56 -20.55
C GLU A 263 -24.29 -24.24 -21.05
N LYS A 264 -24.94 -23.23 -20.49
CA LYS A 264 -26.28 -22.76 -20.91
C LYS A 264 -26.30 -22.37 -22.39
N LYS A 265 -25.25 -21.72 -22.89
CA LYS A 265 -25.16 -21.36 -24.31
C LYS A 265 -24.86 -22.57 -25.20
N LEU A 266 -23.96 -23.47 -24.81
CA LEU A 266 -23.58 -24.65 -25.57
C LEU A 266 -24.76 -25.63 -25.70
N VAL A 267 -25.51 -25.86 -24.62
CA VAL A 267 -26.78 -26.62 -24.65
C VAL A 267 -27.78 -25.98 -25.60
N SER A 268 -27.91 -24.64 -25.62
CA SER A 268 -28.81 -23.95 -26.57
C SER A 268 -28.46 -24.19 -28.04
N LEU A 269 -27.16 -24.31 -28.36
CA LEU A 269 -26.70 -24.53 -29.73
C LEU A 269 -26.90 -25.99 -30.17
N LEU A 270 -26.64 -26.96 -29.28
CA LEU A 270 -26.89 -28.38 -29.55
C LEU A 270 -28.38 -28.68 -29.73
N ALA A 271 -29.24 -28.08 -28.90
CA ALA A 271 -30.70 -28.22 -29.01
C ALA A 271 -31.27 -27.65 -30.32
N VAL A 272 -30.61 -26.64 -30.91
CA VAL A 272 -30.95 -26.11 -32.25
C VAL A 272 -30.41 -27.03 -33.35
N GLY A 273 -29.16 -27.50 -33.24
CA GLY A 273 -28.55 -28.41 -34.23
C GLY A 273 -29.33 -29.71 -34.44
N GLY A 274 -29.87 -30.29 -33.35
CA GLY A 274 -30.65 -31.53 -33.41
C GLY A 274 -31.90 -31.50 -34.31
N LYS A 275 -32.47 -30.32 -34.60
CA LYS A 275 -33.66 -30.19 -35.44
C LYS A 275 -33.38 -30.12 -36.95
N GLY A 276 -32.11 -30.03 -37.37
CA GLY A 276 -31.73 -29.98 -38.79
C GLY A 276 -31.49 -31.35 -39.45
N ALA A 277 -31.02 -32.34 -38.70
CA ALA A 277 -30.40 -33.55 -39.26
C ALA A 277 -31.37 -34.57 -39.90
N VAL A 278 -32.67 -34.50 -39.64
CA VAL A 278 -33.65 -35.56 -39.98
C VAL A 278 -34.13 -35.50 -41.45
N LYS A 279 -33.81 -34.45 -42.21
CA LYS A 279 -34.35 -34.24 -43.58
C LYS A 279 -33.39 -34.55 -44.75
N SER A 280 -32.16 -35.01 -44.49
CA SER A 280 -31.16 -35.25 -45.56
C SER A 280 -30.94 -36.71 -45.97
N GLN A 281 -31.49 -37.70 -45.25
CA GLN A 281 -31.35 -39.14 -45.59
C GLN A 281 -32.56 -39.76 -46.32
N ALA A 282 -33.61 -38.99 -46.60
CA ALA A 282 -34.83 -39.48 -47.25
C ALA A 282 -34.89 -39.20 -48.77
N LYS A 283 -33.77 -39.38 -49.50
CA LYS A 283 -33.75 -39.36 -50.98
C LYS A 283 -32.47 -39.97 -51.60
N ALA A 284 -32.19 -41.24 -51.27
CA ALA A 284 -31.12 -42.03 -51.88
C ALA A 284 -31.50 -43.53 -51.84
N SER A 285 -32.47 -43.90 -52.67
CA SER A 285 -33.05 -45.24 -52.83
C SER A 285 -33.67 -45.36 -54.22
#